data_AF-A0A9W6TEH8-F1
#
_entry.id   AF-A0A9W6TEH8-F1
#
_cell.length_a   1.000
_cell.length_b   1.000
_cell.length_c   1.000
_cell.angle_alpha   90.00
_cell.angle_beta   90.00
_cell.angle_gamma   90.00
#
_symmetry.space_group_name_H-M   'P 1'
#
loop_
_entity.id
_entity.type
_entity.pdbx_description
1 polymer ?
#
loop_
_entity_poly.entity_id
_entity_poly.type
_entity_poly.pdbx_seq_one_letter_code
_entity_poly.pdbx_strand_id
1 'polypeptide(L)'
;MVCRLLNTAALLVATTIIRQATAESICTLSDSETCAVENLSVSDDDGSVLIYPGGNTRCAFDDYQDSVTTFSTNSTYFFQVFLNSNLDKSKLMIFFQGGGACADKDTCAFGLQCSLGASATFSTAATASSSGVLDRSLEDNMFKDWNVVFIPYCTGDIHIGNRVTAAYESGIETLLGNSQCLGLDYAMHMNGYNNTMAVLDWARENYPDVEDLIVGGESAGSLGAQVHSARIAEMWDVDAKGTRFSVLADSYVGVVPQDDPAAELLVYYGACTNDFGLSEDTVAACEAGTATTIEMIEALLQAQTDGNWLFINSKGDLTQRYFYALVDEGILGYPFSDLISEEVFYANMSTILDAYQTVSSRITTFYVEGTKHVFLADANFTSYESDEGLLLGDVINAWLVTNSSLNSNSSSKPTTQIPSTTTAASIVTTATPSSTTKSGTQTTTSPSTTNAPTSTSASDTSSPSSTPSTTSGPSSTPSPTTTAPLAC
;
A
#
# COMPACT_ATOMS: atom_id res chain seq x y z
N MET A 1 18.16 61.39 -31.49
CA MET A 1 16.75 61.35 -31.05
C MET A 1 16.08 60.27 -31.89
N VAL A 2 15.60 59.13 -31.40
CA VAL A 2 14.96 58.82 -30.11
C VAL A 2 15.37 57.41 -29.69
N CYS A 3 15.53 57.26 -28.38
CA CYS A 3 15.89 56.07 -27.63
C CYS A 3 14.70 55.10 -27.53
N ARG A 4 14.91 53.79 -27.61
CA ARG A 4 14.01 52.79 -27.01
C ARG A 4 14.84 51.75 -26.27
N LEU A 5 14.55 51.68 -24.97
CA LEU A 5 15.15 50.82 -23.96
C LEU A 5 14.87 49.34 -24.26
N LEU A 6 15.91 48.52 -24.19
CA LEU A 6 15.77 47.09 -23.94
C LEU A 6 15.97 46.87 -22.43
N ASN A 7 14.92 46.38 -21.77
CA ASN A 7 14.99 45.88 -20.41
C ASN A 7 15.84 44.59 -20.39
N THR A 8 16.98 44.64 -19.72
CA THR A 8 17.70 43.44 -19.28
C THR A 8 17.01 42.89 -18.04
N ALA A 9 16.22 41.83 -18.19
CA ALA A 9 15.84 40.97 -17.08
C ALA A 9 17.02 40.03 -16.79
N ALA A 10 17.67 40.22 -15.65
CA ALA A 10 18.66 39.29 -15.14
C ALA A 10 17.93 38.01 -14.70
N LEU A 11 18.15 36.91 -15.41
CA LEU A 11 17.79 35.57 -14.94
C LEU A 11 18.71 35.27 -13.74
N LEU A 12 18.18 35.33 -12.52
CA LEU A 12 18.78 34.65 -11.39
C LEU A 12 18.61 33.15 -11.62
N VAL A 13 19.67 32.50 -12.07
CA VAL A 13 19.79 31.04 -12.00
C VAL A 13 19.97 30.71 -10.52
N ALA A 14 18.91 30.25 -9.87
CA ALA A 14 19.02 29.58 -8.58
C ALA A 14 19.73 28.25 -8.82
N THR A 15 21.06 28.24 -8.67
CA THR A 15 21.82 27.01 -8.56
C THR A 15 21.43 26.34 -7.25
N THR A 16 20.55 25.35 -7.33
CA THR A 16 20.39 24.34 -6.28
C THR A 16 21.76 23.71 -6.06
N ILE A 17 22.38 24.04 -4.94
CA ILE A 17 23.57 23.35 -4.47
C ILE A 17 23.08 21.94 -4.14
N ILE A 18 23.37 20.99 -5.03
CA ILE A 18 23.36 19.57 -4.70
C ILE A 18 24.41 19.44 -3.59
N ARG A 19 23.95 19.36 -2.33
CA ARG A 19 24.82 18.87 -1.27
C ARG A 19 25.20 17.45 -1.67
N GLN A 20 26.48 17.22 -1.93
CA GLN A 20 27.01 15.86 -1.97
C GLN A 20 26.70 15.24 -0.61
N ALA A 21 25.93 14.14 -0.61
CA ALA A 21 25.59 13.38 0.57
C ALA A 21 26.85 13.10 1.39
N THR A 22 26.81 13.49 2.66
CA THR A 22 27.82 13.05 3.62
C THR A 22 27.57 11.57 3.92
N ALA A 23 28.63 10.83 4.27
CA ALA A 23 28.62 9.36 4.29
C ALA A 23 27.38 8.77 4.97
N GLU A 24 26.59 7.98 4.23
CA GLU A 24 25.48 7.21 4.79
C GLU A 24 25.97 6.42 6.00
N SER A 25 25.27 6.55 7.13
CA SER A 25 25.59 5.71 8.28
C SER A 25 25.05 4.30 8.04
N ILE A 26 25.96 3.32 8.05
CA ILE A 26 25.68 1.94 7.69
C ILE A 26 26.14 1.01 8.80
N CYS A 27 25.31 0.03 9.13
CA CYS A 27 25.67 -1.14 9.91
C CYS A 27 25.32 -2.43 9.16
N THR A 28 26.16 -3.46 9.27
CA THR A 28 25.92 -4.76 8.63
C THR A 28 25.91 -5.86 9.67
N LEU A 29 24.79 -6.57 9.78
CA LEU A 29 24.64 -7.67 10.73
C LEU A 29 25.59 -8.82 10.37
N SER A 30 26.26 -9.34 11.40
CA SER A 30 27.19 -10.48 11.29
C SER A 30 27.36 -11.15 12.66
N ASP A 31 28.05 -12.29 12.72
CA ASP A 31 28.38 -12.97 13.98
C ASP A 31 29.15 -12.07 14.97
N SER A 32 29.83 -11.03 14.48
CA SER A 32 30.60 -10.08 15.28
C SER A 32 29.94 -8.71 15.48
N GLU A 33 28.89 -8.40 14.73
CA GLU A 33 28.21 -7.11 14.75
C GLU A 33 26.70 -7.31 14.79
N THR A 34 26.08 -6.85 15.87
CA THR A 34 24.65 -7.02 16.13
C THR A 34 23.84 -5.78 15.76
N CYS A 35 24.51 -4.70 15.34
CA CYS A 35 23.89 -3.42 15.04
C CYS A 35 22.99 -2.94 16.20
N ALA A 36 23.45 -3.15 17.43
CA ALA A 36 22.72 -2.78 18.64
C ALA A 36 22.50 -1.26 18.69
N VAL A 37 21.27 -0.83 18.97
CA VAL A 37 20.85 0.59 18.89
C VAL A 37 21.68 1.53 19.76
N GLU A 38 22.29 1.04 20.84
CA GLU A 38 23.17 1.82 21.72
C GLU A 38 24.53 2.14 21.08
N ASN A 39 24.93 1.38 20.08
CA ASN A 39 26.23 1.49 19.41
C ASN A 39 26.12 2.11 18.01
N LEU A 40 24.91 2.32 17.52
CA LEU A 40 24.68 2.94 16.22
C LEU A 40 25.09 4.41 16.24
N SER A 41 25.83 4.82 15.20
CA SER A 41 26.12 6.22 14.93
C SER A 41 25.15 6.71 13.88
N VAL A 42 24.36 7.76 14.13
CA VAL A 42 23.36 8.23 13.16
C VAL A 42 23.98 9.12 12.07
N SER A 43 23.36 9.17 10.90
CA SER A 43 23.71 10.09 9.82
C SER A 43 23.49 11.54 10.25
N ASP A 44 24.42 12.43 9.89
CA ASP A 44 24.28 13.88 10.11
C ASP A 44 23.20 14.50 9.18
N ASP A 45 22.83 13.82 8.11
CA ASP A 45 21.90 14.33 7.09
C ASP A 45 20.43 14.20 7.53
N ASP A 46 20.03 13.02 8.02
CA ASP A 46 18.63 12.73 8.37
C ASP A 46 18.44 12.05 9.74
N GLY A 47 19.52 11.81 10.49
CA GLY A 47 19.47 11.17 11.80
C GLY A 47 19.18 9.67 11.74
N SER A 48 19.31 9.02 10.58
CA SER A 48 19.04 7.60 10.40
C SER A 48 20.31 6.74 10.25
N VAL A 49 20.13 5.42 10.31
CA VAL A 49 21.15 4.41 9.98
C VAL A 49 20.54 3.35 9.08
N LEU A 50 21.27 2.95 8.04
CA LEU A 50 20.91 1.81 7.20
C LEU A 50 21.50 0.53 7.80
N ILE A 51 20.66 -0.47 8.01
CA ILE A 51 21.07 -1.78 8.52
C ILE A 51 20.90 -2.82 7.44
N TYR A 52 21.99 -3.53 7.14
CA TYR A 52 22.03 -4.62 6.17
C TYR A 52 21.93 -5.95 6.92
N PRO A 53 20.76 -6.63 6.88
CA PRO A 53 20.56 -7.86 7.65
C PRO A 53 21.26 -9.09 7.06
N GLY A 54 21.52 -9.09 5.75
CA GLY A 54 22.14 -10.23 5.07
C GLY A 54 21.26 -11.49 5.14
N GLY A 55 21.90 -12.66 5.28
CA GLY A 55 21.17 -13.93 5.32
C GLY A 55 20.33 -14.17 4.07
N ASN A 56 19.03 -14.44 4.26
CA ASN A 56 18.10 -14.70 3.16
C ASN A 56 17.35 -13.45 2.67
N THR A 57 17.67 -12.26 3.18
CA THR A 57 17.00 -11.03 2.72
C THR A 57 17.47 -10.64 1.32
N ARG A 58 16.55 -10.23 0.46
CA ARG A 58 16.83 -9.77 -0.90
C ARG A 58 15.63 -9.08 -1.55
N CYS A 59 15.89 -8.34 -2.61
CA CYS A 59 14.86 -7.81 -3.51
C CYS A 59 14.50 -8.77 -4.65
N ALA A 60 13.48 -8.38 -5.44
CA ALA A 60 12.80 -9.23 -6.41
C ALA A 60 13.71 -9.86 -7.46
N PHE A 61 14.72 -9.15 -7.93
CA PHE A 61 15.55 -9.55 -9.06
C PHE A 61 17.03 -9.45 -8.74
N ASP A 62 17.85 -10.19 -9.49
CA ASP A 62 19.29 -9.98 -9.50
C ASP A 62 19.63 -8.58 -10.07
N ASP A 63 20.85 -8.11 -9.81
CA ASP A 63 21.26 -6.75 -10.19
C ASP A 63 21.20 -6.54 -11.71
N TYR A 64 20.60 -5.42 -12.12
CA TYR A 64 20.49 -5.02 -13.52
C TYR A 64 20.32 -3.51 -13.63
N GLN A 65 20.88 -2.94 -14.68
CA GLN A 65 20.70 -1.53 -15.02
C GLN A 65 20.48 -1.41 -16.52
N ASP A 66 19.28 -1.01 -16.92
CA ASP A 66 19.02 -0.62 -18.30
C ASP A 66 19.56 0.78 -18.55
N SER A 67 20.15 0.97 -19.74
CA SER A 67 20.58 2.27 -20.26
C SER A 67 19.51 2.94 -21.13
N VAL A 68 18.45 2.23 -21.51
CA VAL A 68 17.39 2.70 -22.40
C VAL A 68 16.14 3.12 -21.62
N THR A 69 15.60 2.24 -20.78
CA THR A 69 14.34 2.49 -20.04
C THR A 69 14.54 3.16 -18.68
N THR A 70 15.80 3.35 -18.25
CA THR A 70 16.19 3.77 -16.89
C THR A 70 15.80 2.78 -15.77
N PHE A 71 15.20 1.64 -16.12
CA PHE A 71 14.88 0.57 -15.18
C PHE A 71 16.16 0.04 -14.54
N SER A 72 16.09 -0.19 -13.23
CA SER A 72 17.17 -0.81 -12.48
C SER A 72 16.63 -1.74 -11.42
N THR A 73 17.44 -2.72 -11.06
CA THR A 73 17.17 -3.65 -9.98
C THR A 73 18.41 -3.75 -9.11
N ASN A 74 18.21 -3.91 -7.82
CA ASN A 74 19.28 -4.17 -6.87
C ASN A 74 18.80 -5.27 -5.94
N SER A 75 19.49 -6.40 -5.97
CA SER A 75 19.16 -7.59 -5.17
C SER A 75 19.39 -7.38 -3.69
N THR A 76 20.23 -6.41 -3.30
CA THR A 76 20.60 -6.16 -1.91
C THR A 76 19.45 -5.50 -1.15
N TYR A 77 19.13 -6.08 0.01
CA TYR A 77 18.13 -5.53 0.93
C TYR A 77 18.80 -4.85 2.13
N PHE A 78 18.20 -3.77 2.61
CA PHE A 78 18.50 -3.10 3.87
C PHE A 78 17.21 -2.53 4.45
N PHE A 79 17.25 -2.18 5.73
CA PHE A 79 16.19 -1.39 6.38
C PHE A 79 16.79 -0.16 7.04
N GLN A 80 15.96 0.81 7.39
CA GLN A 80 16.42 2.11 7.92
C GLN A 80 15.87 2.31 9.32
N VAL A 81 16.71 2.84 10.21
CA VAL A 81 16.36 3.05 11.62
C VAL A 81 16.57 4.52 11.98
N PHE A 82 15.54 5.12 12.57
CA PHE A 82 15.58 6.43 13.18
C PHE A 82 15.49 6.25 14.70
N LEU A 83 16.53 6.67 15.42
CA LEU A 83 16.57 6.55 16.87
C LEU A 83 15.86 7.74 17.53
N ASN A 84 15.21 7.49 18.67
CA ASN A 84 14.84 8.56 19.58
C ASN A 84 16.11 9.33 20.01
N SER A 85 16.07 10.67 19.96
CA SER A 85 17.24 11.51 20.23
C SER A 85 17.77 11.43 21.67
N ASN A 86 16.93 10.97 22.61
CA ASN A 86 17.27 10.74 24.01
C ASN A 86 17.52 9.24 24.31
N LEU A 87 17.55 8.38 23.28
CA LEU A 87 17.64 6.93 23.39
C LEU A 87 16.53 6.29 24.23
N ASP A 88 15.39 6.98 24.36
CA ASP A 88 14.18 6.40 24.95
C ASP A 88 13.61 5.34 24.00
N LYS A 89 13.39 4.14 24.52
CA LYS A 89 12.91 2.96 23.78
C LYS A 89 11.42 2.69 23.97
N SER A 90 10.71 3.50 24.76
CA SER A 90 9.30 3.28 25.10
C SER A 90 8.34 3.35 23.91
N LYS A 91 8.71 4.07 22.83
CA LYS A 91 7.88 4.28 21.65
C LYS A 91 8.55 3.76 20.39
N LEU A 92 7.88 2.82 19.72
CA LEU A 92 8.36 2.20 18.50
C LEU A 92 7.30 2.26 17.41
N MET A 93 7.70 2.70 16.23
CA MET A 93 6.94 2.55 15.00
C MET A 93 7.70 1.61 14.05
N ILE A 94 7.02 0.59 13.56
CA ILE A 94 7.45 -0.23 12.43
C ILE A 94 6.68 0.27 11.22
N PHE A 95 7.38 0.82 10.21
CA PHE A 95 6.75 1.54 9.10
C PHE A 95 7.12 0.92 7.76
N PHE A 96 6.14 0.42 7.02
CA PHE A 96 6.33 -0.29 5.76
C PHE A 96 6.20 0.64 4.56
N GLN A 97 7.21 0.65 3.69
CA GLN A 97 7.21 1.46 2.48
C GLN A 97 6.17 0.98 1.46
N GLY A 98 5.59 1.94 0.72
CA GLY A 98 4.84 1.68 -0.50
C GLY A 98 5.71 1.33 -1.72
N GLY A 99 5.08 1.23 -2.89
CA GLY A 99 5.82 1.05 -4.16
C GLY A 99 5.23 0.03 -5.11
N GLY A 100 3.90 -0.03 -5.20
CA GLY A 100 3.19 -0.86 -6.18
C GLY A 100 3.13 -2.36 -5.84
N ALA A 101 2.85 -3.19 -6.85
CA ALA A 101 2.79 -4.66 -6.74
C ALA A 101 2.76 -5.28 -8.15
N CYS A 102 2.81 -6.61 -8.23
CA CYS A 102 2.42 -7.36 -9.43
C CYS A 102 1.37 -8.42 -9.05
N ALA A 103 0.51 -8.85 -9.98
CA ALA A 103 -0.68 -9.65 -9.66
C ALA A 103 -0.53 -11.14 -10.04
N ASP A 104 0.25 -11.43 -11.08
CA ASP A 104 0.31 -12.73 -11.74
C ASP A 104 1.68 -12.97 -12.40
N LYS A 105 1.86 -14.12 -13.05
CA LYS A 105 3.12 -14.48 -13.72
C LYS A 105 3.57 -13.45 -14.77
N ASP A 106 2.63 -12.81 -15.46
CA ASP A 106 2.93 -11.91 -16.58
C ASP A 106 3.36 -10.55 -16.02
N THR A 107 2.55 -9.97 -15.14
CA THR A 107 2.83 -8.72 -14.42
C THR A 107 4.07 -8.81 -13.55
N CYS A 108 4.41 -9.98 -13.01
CA CYS A 108 5.60 -10.17 -12.18
C CYS A 108 6.89 -10.46 -12.97
N ALA A 109 6.81 -10.68 -14.28
CA ALA A 109 7.97 -11.04 -15.09
C ALA A 109 9.00 -9.89 -15.15
N PHE A 110 10.28 -10.23 -14.97
CA PHE A 110 11.38 -9.27 -15.12
C PHE A 110 11.33 -8.54 -16.48
N GLY A 111 11.17 -9.30 -17.57
CA GLY A 111 11.17 -8.76 -18.93
C GLY A 111 10.07 -7.72 -19.14
N LEU A 112 8.90 -7.95 -18.53
CA LEU A 112 7.80 -6.99 -18.54
C LEU A 112 8.12 -5.75 -17.71
N GLN A 113 8.57 -5.90 -16.47
CA GLN A 113 8.91 -4.77 -15.59
C GLN A 113 9.99 -3.88 -16.21
N CYS A 114 11.05 -4.49 -16.73
CA CYS A 114 12.09 -3.77 -17.48
C CYS A 114 11.52 -3.06 -18.70
N SER A 115 10.66 -3.73 -19.47
CA SER A 115 10.06 -3.14 -20.67
C SER A 115 9.08 -2.01 -20.38
N LEU A 116 8.45 -2.00 -19.20
CA LEU A 116 7.63 -0.88 -18.73
C LEU A 116 8.49 0.31 -18.26
N GLY A 117 9.72 0.06 -17.83
CA GLY A 117 10.66 1.11 -17.43
C GLY A 117 10.17 1.91 -16.24
N ALA A 118 10.05 3.23 -16.41
CA ALA A 118 9.50 4.12 -15.39
C ALA A 118 7.98 3.94 -15.15
N SER A 119 7.32 2.99 -15.84
CA SER A 119 5.94 2.55 -15.58
C SER A 119 5.90 1.11 -15.05
N ALA A 120 7.02 0.59 -14.56
CA ALA A 120 7.07 -0.67 -13.82
C ALA A 120 6.00 -0.67 -12.72
N THR A 121 5.36 -1.81 -12.50
CA THR A 121 4.21 -1.90 -11.59
C THR A 121 4.64 -1.92 -10.13
N PHE A 122 5.93 -2.12 -9.84
CA PHE A 122 6.47 -2.06 -8.49
C PHE A 122 7.94 -1.63 -8.44
N SER A 123 8.37 -1.15 -7.27
CA SER A 123 9.77 -0.83 -6.96
C SER A 123 10.62 -2.10 -6.86
N THR A 124 11.80 -2.10 -7.49
CA THR A 124 12.67 -3.29 -7.61
C THR A 124 13.99 -3.16 -6.85
N ALA A 125 14.14 -2.10 -6.06
CA ALA A 125 15.29 -1.85 -5.21
C ALA A 125 14.83 -1.26 -3.86
N ALA A 126 15.45 -1.69 -2.77
CA ALA A 126 15.24 -1.08 -1.46
C ALA A 126 15.73 0.37 -1.50
N THR A 127 14.91 1.29 -1.01
CA THR A 127 15.24 2.72 -0.98
C THR A 127 15.00 3.27 0.42
N ALA A 128 15.95 4.09 0.90
CA ALA A 128 15.79 4.84 2.12
C ALA A 128 14.83 6.02 1.90
N SER A 129 14.15 6.46 2.95
CA SER A 129 13.26 7.62 2.89
C SER A 129 13.33 8.40 4.19
N SER A 130 13.34 9.72 4.07
CA SER A 130 13.33 10.65 5.20
C SER A 130 12.26 11.72 5.00
N SER A 131 11.14 11.33 4.37
CA SER A 131 10.02 12.21 4.00
C SER A 131 8.83 12.05 4.93
N GLY A 132 8.00 13.10 5.03
CA GLY A 132 6.73 13.08 5.76
C GLY A 132 6.88 12.64 7.20
N VAL A 133 6.20 11.55 7.61
CA VAL A 133 6.28 11.02 8.98
C VAL A 133 7.70 10.61 9.41
N LEU A 134 8.60 10.33 8.47
CA LEU A 134 10.01 10.00 8.73
C LEU A 134 10.90 11.25 8.86
N ASP A 135 10.44 12.40 8.38
CA ASP A 135 11.19 13.65 8.45
C ASP A 135 11.12 14.24 9.86
N ARG A 136 12.20 14.11 10.62
CA ARG A 136 12.31 14.63 12.00
C ARG A 136 12.49 16.15 12.06
N SER A 137 12.76 16.80 10.93
CA SER A 137 12.92 18.26 10.83
C SER A 137 11.58 19.01 10.79
N LEU A 138 10.49 18.31 10.48
CA LEU A 138 9.14 18.87 10.49
C LEU A 138 8.70 19.15 11.92
N GLU A 139 8.43 20.43 12.22
CA GLU A 139 8.12 20.89 13.58
C GLU A 139 6.85 20.21 14.14
N ASP A 140 5.87 19.98 13.28
CA ASP A 140 4.56 19.41 13.58
C ASP A 140 4.50 17.89 13.41
N ASN A 141 5.61 17.22 13.08
CA ASN A 141 5.66 15.76 13.05
C ASN A 141 5.62 15.17 14.47
N MET A 142 4.47 14.63 14.84
CA MET A 142 4.19 13.94 16.11
C MET A 142 5.00 12.66 16.31
N PHE A 143 5.65 12.14 15.28
CA PHE A 143 6.51 10.95 15.32
C PHE A 143 8.00 11.27 15.42
N LYS A 144 8.39 12.55 15.37
CA LYS A 144 9.79 12.97 15.39
C LYS A 144 10.56 12.61 16.67
N ASP A 145 9.87 12.13 17.71
CA ASP A 145 10.47 11.62 18.95
C ASP A 145 10.25 10.11 19.13
N TRP A 146 9.75 9.40 18.11
CA TRP A 146 9.63 7.94 18.16
C TRP A 146 10.94 7.29 17.69
N ASN A 147 11.15 6.04 18.10
CA ASN A 147 12.00 5.15 17.31
C ASN A 147 11.20 4.70 16.11
N VAL A 148 11.79 4.76 14.92
CA VAL A 148 11.14 4.28 13.70
C VAL A 148 12.04 3.26 13.03
N VAL A 149 11.50 2.06 12.80
CA VAL A 149 12.09 1.02 11.98
C VAL A 149 11.34 1.02 10.66
N PHE A 150 11.95 1.62 9.65
CA PHE A 150 11.40 1.72 8.30
C PHE A 150 11.82 0.50 7.48
N ILE A 151 10.84 -0.14 6.84
CA ILE A 151 10.99 -1.38 6.07
C ILE A 151 10.79 -1.03 4.58
N PRO A 152 11.89 -0.88 3.81
CA PRO A 152 11.80 -0.62 2.38
C PRO A 152 11.13 -1.76 1.62
N TYR A 153 10.51 -1.43 0.50
CA TYR A 153 9.79 -2.36 -0.36
C TYR A 153 10.49 -2.54 -1.70
N CYS A 154 10.71 -3.79 -2.10
CA CYS A 154 11.39 -4.08 -3.36
C CYS A 154 11.07 -5.45 -3.98
N THR A 155 9.96 -6.08 -3.57
CA THR A 155 9.71 -7.51 -3.79
C THR A 155 8.46 -7.81 -4.61
N GLY A 156 7.64 -6.81 -4.96
CA GLY A 156 6.45 -6.98 -5.82
C GLY A 156 5.28 -7.74 -5.18
N ASP A 157 5.42 -8.11 -3.90
CA ASP A 157 4.54 -9.03 -3.15
C ASP A 157 3.94 -8.42 -1.87
N ILE A 158 3.74 -7.10 -1.84
CA ILE A 158 3.19 -6.31 -0.73
C ILE A 158 3.75 -6.64 0.68
N HIS A 159 5.04 -7.02 0.77
CA HIS A 159 5.75 -7.42 2.01
C HIS A 159 5.38 -8.79 2.60
N ILE A 160 4.60 -9.61 1.89
CA ILE A 160 4.06 -10.87 2.44
C ILE A 160 4.50 -12.13 1.71
N GLY A 161 5.16 -11.98 0.56
CA GLY A 161 5.55 -13.12 -0.28
C GLY A 161 6.70 -13.95 0.27
N ASN A 162 6.66 -15.24 -0.05
CA ASN A 162 7.72 -16.21 0.26
C ASN A 162 7.81 -17.27 -0.86
N ARG A 163 8.08 -16.80 -2.07
CA ARG A 163 8.09 -17.63 -3.28
C ARG A 163 9.19 -17.22 -4.24
N VAL A 164 9.75 -18.20 -4.94
CA VAL A 164 10.58 -17.95 -6.13
C VAL A 164 9.83 -18.48 -7.35
N THR A 165 9.65 -17.64 -8.36
CA THR A 165 9.14 -18.06 -9.66
C THR A 165 10.29 -18.12 -10.66
N ALA A 166 10.32 -19.17 -11.47
CA ALA A 166 11.28 -19.26 -12.57
C ALA A 166 11.12 -18.05 -13.51
N ALA A 167 12.20 -17.73 -14.23
CA ALA A 167 12.15 -16.72 -15.27
C ALA A 167 11.04 -17.04 -16.27
N TYR A 168 10.33 -15.99 -16.69
CA TYR A 168 9.16 -16.13 -17.53
C TYR A 168 9.04 -14.92 -18.46
N GLU A 169 8.68 -15.20 -19.71
CA GLU A 169 8.47 -14.24 -20.78
C GLU A 169 7.24 -14.70 -21.56
N SER A 170 6.24 -13.82 -21.62
CA SER A 170 4.93 -14.11 -22.22
C SER A 170 4.90 -13.78 -23.72
N GLY A 171 5.85 -12.97 -24.18
CA GLY A 171 5.85 -12.29 -25.46
C GLY A 171 5.11 -10.94 -25.45
N ILE A 172 4.30 -10.63 -24.44
CA ILE A 172 3.60 -9.34 -24.30
C ILE A 172 4.62 -8.19 -24.18
N GLU A 173 5.69 -8.41 -23.42
CA GLU A 173 6.80 -7.47 -23.26
C GLU A 173 7.47 -7.09 -24.61
N THR A 174 7.38 -7.94 -25.63
CA THR A 174 7.89 -7.61 -26.98
C THR A 174 7.09 -6.46 -27.63
N LEU A 175 5.80 -6.33 -27.28
CA LEU A 175 4.94 -5.27 -27.80
C LEU A 175 5.32 -3.88 -27.28
N LEU A 176 6.05 -3.82 -26.15
CA LEU A 176 6.54 -2.58 -25.54
C LEU A 176 7.81 -2.05 -26.22
N GLY A 177 8.41 -2.80 -27.15
CA GLY A 177 9.50 -2.31 -28.01
C GLY A 177 10.88 -2.24 -27.35
N ASN A 178 11.03 -2.76 -26.14
CA ASN A 178 12.28 -2.75 -25.36
C ASN A 178 13.01 -4.08 -25.44
N SER A 179 13.52 -4.43 -26.63
CA SER A 179 14.15 -5.74 -26.88
C SER A 179 15.37 -6.06 -26.00
N GLN A 180 16.02 -5.04 -25.43
CA GLN A 180 17.14 -5.20 -24.49
C GLN A 180 16.74 -5.80 -23.15
N CYS A 181 15.44 -5.77 -22.81
CA CYS A 181 14.88 -6.38 -21.60
C CYS A 181 14.55 -7.86 -21.77
N LEU A 182 14.71 -8.42 -22.97
CA LEU A 182 14.30 -9.79 -23.32
C LEU A 182 15.46 -10.78 -23.27
N GLY A 183 15.16 -12.04 -22.95
CA GLY A 183 16.10 -13.15 -22.95
C GLY A 183 17.15 -13.09 -21.83
N LEU A 184 16.87 -12.33 -20.75
CA LEU A 184 17.77 -12.17 -19.62
C LEU A 184 17.66 -13.32 -18.60
N ASP A 185 16.56 -14.08 -18.63
CA ASP A 185 16.35 -15.29 -17.82
C ASP A 185 16.41 -15.05 -16.29
N TYR A 186 15.89 -13.91 -15.83
CA TYR A 186 15.86 -13.55 -14.41
C TYR A 186 14.63 -14.14 -13.71
N ALA A 187 14.87 -14.94 -12.68
CA ALA A 187 13.84 -15.41 -11.76
C ALA A 187 13.32 -14.26 -10.88
N MET A 188 12.08 -14.35 -10.41
CA MET A 188 11.53 -13.42 -9.42
C MET A 188 11.54 -14.03 -8.03
N HIS A 189 11.99 -13.24 -7.07
CA HIS A 189 12.02 -13.54 -5.64
C HIS A 189 10.99 -12.69 -4.89
N MET A 190 9.81 -13.24 -4.66
CA MET A 190 8.82 -12.69 -3.73
C MET A 190 9.27 -13.02 -2.31
N ASN A 191 10.09 -12.15 -1.73
CA ASN A 191 10.80 -12.39 -0.48
C ASN A 191 10.38 -11.42 0.65
N GLY A 192 9.25 -10.74 0.50
CA GLY A 192 8.78 -9.71 1.42
C GLY A 192 8.62 -10.21 2.86
N TYR A 193 8.12 -11.44 3.05
CA TYR A 193 7.97 -12.04 4.37
C TYR A 193 9.33 -12.25 5.05
N ASN A 194 10.30 -12.84 4.35
CA ASN A 194 11.63 -13.11 4.91
C ASN A 194 12.39 -11.81 5.21
N ASN A 195 12.25 -10.79 4.35
CA ASN A 195 12.79 -9.46 4.61
C ASN A 195 12.18 -8.87 5.88
N THR A 196 10.85 -8.88 5.99
CA THR A 196 10.13 -8.34 7.15
C THR A 196 10.53 -9.06 8.43
N MET A 197 10.53 -10.40 8.45
CA MET A 197 10.88 -11.16 9.66
C MET A 197 12.30 -10.89 10.14
N ALA A 198 13.27 -10.75 9.23
CA ALA A 198 14.63 -10.37 9.61
C ALA A 198 14.70 -9.00 10.30
N VAL A 199 13.89 -8.03 9.84
CA VAL A 199 13.80 -6.71 10.46
C VAL A 199 13.09 -6.79 11.82
N LEU A 200 11.99 -7.55 11.91
CA LEU A 200 11.22 -7.72 13.15
C LEU A 200 12.04 -8.42 14.24
N ASP A 201 12.85 -9.43 13.88
CA ASP A 201 13.75 -10.10 14.81
C ASP A 201 14.76 -9.10 15.40
N TRP A 202 15.42 -8.31 14.54
CA TRP A 202 16.32 -7.25 15.00
C TRP A 202 15.60 -6.21 15.87
N ALA A 203 14.41 -5.76 15.45
CA ALA A 203 13.65 -4.74 16.16
C ALA A 203 13.21 -5.23 17.55
N ARG A 204 12.75 -6.47 17.67
CA ARG A 204 12.35 -7.06 18.95
C ARG A 204 13.53 -7.22 19.90
N GLU A 205 14.71 -7.59 19.40
CA GLU A 205 15.92 -7.67 20.22
C GLU A 205 16.36 -6.31 20.76
N ASN A 206 16.18 -5.24 19.97
CA ASN A 206 16.61 -3.90 20.34
C ASN A 206 15.56 -3.10 21.13
N TYR A 207 14.28 -3.41 20.95
CA TYR A 207 13.14 -2.76 21.59
C TYR A 207 12.19 -3.79 22.22
N PRO A 208 12.66 -4.61 23.19
CA PRO A 208 11.85 -5.69 23.74
C PRO A 208 10.67 -5.19 24.60
N ASP A 209 10.82 -4.03 25.24
CA ASP A 209 9.87 -3.49 26.21
C ASP A 209 9.42 -2.09 25.80
N VAL A 210 8.38 -2.04 24.95
CA VAL A 210 7.76 -0.81 24.45
C VAL A 210 6.42 -0.56 25.14
N GLU A 211 6.15 0.70 25.46
CA GLU A 211 4.86 1.16 26.00
C GLU A 211 3.86 1.43 24.87
N ASP A 212 4.32 2.01 23.77
CA ASP A 212 3.52 2.27 22.57
C ASP A 212 4.19 1.63 21.33
N LEU A 213 3.45 0.76 20.64
CA LEU A 213 3.86 0.11 19.40
C LEU A 213 2.88 0.45 18.27
N ILE A 214 3.41 1.08 17.22
CA ILE A 214 2.69 1.33 15.97
C ILE A 214 3.22 0.41 14.88
N VAL A 215 2.31 -0.24 14.17
CA VAL A 215 2.59 -0.88 12.88
C VAL A 215 1.90 -0.04 11.82
N GLY A 216 2.66 0.60 10.94
CA GLY A 216 2.11 1.49 9.94
C GLY A 216 2.70 1.27 8.56
N GLY A 217 2.10 1.88 7.55
CA GLY A 217 2.67 1.93 6.22
C GLY A 217 1.76 2.63 5.24
N GLU A 218 2.32 2.94 4.08
CA GLU A 218 1.63 3.61 2.98
C GLU A 218 1.53 2.72 1.74
N SER A 219 0.46 2.88 0.95
CA SER A 219 0.25 2.13 -0.30
C SER A 219 0.33 0.61 -0.05
N ALA A 220 1.14 -0.13 -0.82
CA ALA A 220 1.44 -1.54 -0.59
C ALA A 220 1.94 -1.84 0.84
N GLY A 221 2.71 -0.92 1.43
CA GLY A 221 3.16 -1.02 2.82
C GLY A 221 2.02 -0.96 3.82
N SER A 222 0.93 -0.24 3.53
CA SER A 222 -0.26 -0.26 4.38
C SER A 222 -0.92 -1.64 4.42
N LEU A 223 -0.91 -2.40 3.32
CA LEU A 223 -1.40 -3.79 3.30
C LEU A 223 -0.46 -4.70 4.10
N GLY A 224 0.86 -4.54 3.92
CA GLY A 224 1.87 -5.25 4.71
C GLY A 224 1.69 -5.01 6.21
N ALA A 225 1.50 -3.76 6.63
CA ALA A 225 1.24 -3.38 8.01
C ALA A 225 -0.02 -4.07 8.58
N GLN A 226 -1.09 -4.12 7.79
CA GLN A 226 -2.33 -4.81 8.18
C GLN A 226 -2.08 -6.31 8.36
N VAL A 227 -1.49 -6.99 7.37
CA VAL A 227 -1.30 -8.45 7.38
C VAL A 227 -0.32 -8.89 8.47
N HIS A 228 0.75 -8.14 8.72
CA HIS A 228 1.72 -8.46 9.78
C HIS A 228 1.25 -8.06 11.19
N SER A 229 0.12 -7.36 11.33
CA SER A 229 -0.30 -6.75 12.60
C SER A 229 -0.43 -7.76 13.76
N ALA A 230 -1.15 -8.87 13.55
CA ALA A 230 -1.37 -9.87 14.60
C ALA A 230 -0.06 -10.56 14.99
N ARG A 231 0.79 -10.90 14.01
CA ARG A 231 2.11 -11.49 14.29
C ARG A 231 3.02 -10.53 15.07
N ILE A 232 3.03 -9.25 14.73
CA ILE A 232 3.81 -8.26 15.47
C ILE A 232 3.26 -8.11 16.91
N ALA A 233 1.94 -8.06 17.09
CA ALA A 233 1.35 -8.00 18.43
C ALA A 233 1.75 -9.20 19.30
N GLU A 234 1.75 -10.40 18.71
CA GLU A 234 2.24 -11.63 19.36
C GLU A 234 3.73 -11.54 19.69
N MET A 235 4.58 -11.15 18.74
CA MET A 235 6.04 -11.08 18.92
C MET A 235 6.48 -10.16 20.07
N TRP A 236 5.70 -9.11 20.36
CA TRP A 236 5.95 -8.17 21.46
C TRP A 236 5.16 -8.49 22.74
N ASP A 237 4.40 -9.58 22.77
CA ASP A 237 3.53 -9.97 23.89
C ASP A 237 2.62 -8.81 24.35
N VAL A 238 2.03 -8.07 23.39
CA VAL A 238 1.33 -6.80 23.62
C VAL A 238 0.31 -6.90 24.77
N ASP A 239 -0.53 -7.93 24.76
CA ASP A 239 -1.58 -8.12 25.77
C ASP A 239 -1.01 -8.41 27.16
N ALA A 240 0.03 -9.23 27.23
CA ALA A 240 0.65 -9.62 28.50
C ALA A 240 1.42 -8.45 29.12
N LYS A 241 2.01 -7.57 28.29
CA LYS A 241 2.75 -6.39 28.73
C LYS A 241 1.88 -5.15 28.92
N GLY A 242 0.64 -5.17 28.41
CA GLY A 242 -0.23 -3.99 28.41
C GLY A 242 0.29 -2.87 27.51
N THR A 243 1.04 -3.23 26.47
CA THR A 243 1.54 -2.29 25.45
C THR A 243 0.35 -1.73 24.67
N ARG A 244 0.34 -0.42 24.40
CA ARG A 244 -0.62 0.17 23.47
C ARG A 244 -0.22 -0.22 22.05
N PHE A 245 -1.05 -1.01 21.39
CA PHE A 245 -0.83 -1.42 20.01
C PHE A 245 -1.76 -0.67 19.05
N SER A 246 -1.20 -0.15 17.96
CA SER A 246 -1.97 0.59 16.97
C SER A 246 -1.51 0.29 15.54
N VAL A 247 -2.46 0.31 14.59
CA VAL A 247 -2.22 0.08 13.16
C VAL A 247 -2.57 1.33 12.36
N LEU A 248 -1.62 1.83 11.58
CA LEU A 248 -1.76 3.05 10.77
C LEU A 248 -1.68 2.71 9.28
N ALA A 249 -2.82 2.64 8.61
CA ALA A 249 -2.92 2.25 7.20
C ALA A 249 -3.22 3.47 6.32
N ASP A 250 -2.25 3.89 5.52
CA ASP A 250 -2.39 5.00 4.58
C ASP A 250 -2.54 4.52 3.13
N SER A 251 -3.69 4.85 2.54
CA SER A 251 -4.01 4.72 1.12
C SER A 251 -4.06 3.28 0.58
N TYR A 252 -4.57 2.34 1.38
CA TYR A 252 -5.03 1.03 0.90
C TYR A 252 -5.93 0.30 1.90
N VAL A 253 -7.00 -0.35 1.41
CA VAL A 253 -7.88 -1.22 2.24
C VAL A 253 -8.21 -2.59 1.61
N GLY A 254 -7.68 -2.85 0.40
CA GLY A 254 -7.82 -4.13 -0.28
C GLY A 254 -9.11 -4.28 -1.13
N VAL A 255 -9.53 -3.19 -1.79
CA VAL A 255 -10.59 -3.26 -2.82
C VAL A 255 -10.05 -4.01 -4.04
N VAL A 256 -10.59 -5.21 -4.26
CA VAL A 256 -10.25 -6.09 -5.39
C VAL A 256 -11.50 -6.43 -6.21
N PRO A 257 -11.37 -6.90 -7.46
CA PRO A 257 -12.50 -7.37 -8.24
C PRO A 257 -13.27 -8.48 -7.53
N GLN A 258 -14.59 -8.52 -7.74
CA GLN A 258 -15.45 -9.51 -7.07
C GLN A 258 -15.10 -10.95 -7.47
N ASP A 259 -14.71 -11.14 -8.72
CA ASP A 259 -14.39 -12.46 -9.28
C ASP A 259 -12.92 -12.86 -9.08
N ASP A 260 -12.08 -11.94 -8.56
CA ASP A 260 -10.65 -12.15 -8.29
C ASP A 260 -10.35 -11.81 -6.81
N PRO A 261 -10.66 -12.73 -5.88
CA PRO A 261 -10.51 -12.48 -4.46
C PRO A 261 -9.03 -12.31 -4.08
N ALA A 262 -8.77 -11.50 -3.05
CA ALA A 262 -7.41 -11.24 -2.58
C ALA A 262 -6.61 -12.52 -2.27
N ALA A 263 -7.28 -13.59 -1.84
CA ALA A 263 -6.63 -14.89 -1.61
C ALA A 263 -5.90 -15.44 -2.84
N GLU A 264 -6.34 -15.18 -4.06
CA GLU A 264 -5.63 -15.62 -5.27
C GLU A 264 -4.26 -14.95 -5.40
N LEU A 265 -4.16 -13.66 -5.09
CA LEU A 265 -2.88 -12.94 -5.01
C LEU A 265 -1.99 -13.52 -3.91
N LEU A 266 -2.55 -13.82 -2.73
CA LEU A 266 -1.82 -14.39 -1.60
C LEU A 266 -1.28 -15.79 -1.92
N VAL A 267 -2.08 -16.64 -2.59
CA VAL A 267 -1.64 -17.94 -3.10
C VAL A 267 -0.52 -17.75 -4.10
N TYR A 268 -0.66 -16.79 -5.02
CA TYR A 268 0.35 -16.52 -6.02
C TYR A 268 1.67 -16.06 -5.38
N TYR A 269 1.66 -15.20 -4.36
CA TYR A 269 2.85 -14.78 -3.60
C TYR A 269 3.45 -15.88 -2.71
N GLY A 270 2.76 -17.02 -2.53
CA GLY A 270 3.15 -18.02 -1.53
C GLY A 270 3.01 -17.52 -0.10
N ALA A 271 2.02 -16.66 0.15
CA ALA A 271 1.84 -15.97 1.43
C ALA A 271 0.92 -16.72 2.40
N CYS A 272 -0.05 -17.51 1.93
CA CYS A 272 -1.10 -18.09 2.80
C CYS A 272 -0.56 -18.93 3.97
N THR A 273 0.58 -19.60 3.81
CA THR A 273 1.19 -20.46 4.84
C THR A 273 2.24 -19.77 5.70
N ASN A 274 2.50 -18.48 5.47
CA ASN A 274 3.39 -17.70 6.31
C ASN A 274 2.71 -17.42 7.67
N ASP A 275 3.51 -17.25 8.72
CA ASP A 275 2.99 -17.07 10.08
C ASP A 275 2.58 -15.62 10.33
N PHE A 276 1.32 -15.31 9.99
CA PHE A 276 0.70 -14.01 10.25
C PHE A 276 -0.17 -13.97 11.51
N GLY A 277 -0.15 -15.01 12.34
CA GLY A 277 -1.05 -15.13 13.50
C GLY A 277 -2.51 -15.41 13.13
N LEU A 278 -2.75 -16.01 11.96
CA LEU A 278 -4.08 -16.41 11.47
C LEU A 278 -4.48 -17.80 11.97
N SER A 279 -5.78 -18.06 12.06
CA SER A 279 -6.30 -19.38 12.41
C SER A 279 -6.07 -20.41 11.30
N GLU A 280 -6.02 -21.70 11.64
CA GLU A 280 -5.90 -22.79 10.65
C GLU A 280 -7.02 -22.75 9.61
N ASP A 281 -8.25 -22.40 10.00
CA ASP A 281 -9.39 -22.28 9.08
C ASP A 281 -9.22 -21.12 8.10
N THR A 282 -8.72 -19.97 8.56
CA THR A 282 -8.42 -18.80 7.71
C THR A 282 -7.29 -19.12 6.73
N VAL A 283 -6.24 -19.80 7.20
CA VAL A 283 -5.14 -20.26 6.33
C VAL A 283 -5.65 -21.23 5.27
N ALA A 284 -6.48 -22.20 5.65
CA ALA A 284 -7.06 -23.15 4.70
C ALA A 284 -7.96 -22.46 3.65
N ALA A 285 -8.75 -21.46 4.05
CA ALA A 285 -9.56 -20.66 3.14
C ALA A 285 -8.70 -19.80 2.18
N CYS A 286 -7.56 -19.28 2.65
CA CYS A 286 -6.58 -18.59 1.82
C CYS A 286 -5.97 -19.54 0.79
N GLU A 287 -5.46 -20.70 1.20
CA GLU A 287 -4.87 -21.70 0.31
C GLU A 287 -5.86 -22.22 -0.74
N ALA A 288 -7.14 -22.28 -0.39
CA ALA A 288 -8.21 -22.63 -1.30
C ALA A 288 -8.57 -21.52 -2.31
N GLY A 289 -7.99 -20.31 -2.18
CA GLY A 289 -8.30 -19.15 -3.01
C GLY A 289 -9.67 -18.53 -2.73
N THR A 290 -10.29 -18.87 -1.59
CA THR A 290 -11.69 -18.48 -1.30
C THR A 290 -11.82 -17.38 -0.25
N ALA A 291 -10.77 -17.10 0.53
CA ALA A 291 -10.82 -16.07 1.55
C ALA A 291 -10.94 -14.67 0.92
N THR A 292 -11.92 -13.91 1.39
CA THR A 292 -12.10 -12.52 1.00
C THR A 292 -11.15 -11.59 1.76
N THR A 293 -10.92 -10.37 1.24
CA THR A 293 -10.20 -9.33 1.97
C THR A 293 -10.82 -9.10 3.36
N ILE A 294 -12.16 -9.10 3.42
CA ILE A 294 -12.89 -8.86 4.67
C ILE A 294 -12.56 -9.94 5.70
N GLU A 295 -12.73 -11.22 5.34
CA GLU A 295 -12.47 -12.34 6.26
C GLU A 295 -11.01 -12.37 6.75
N MET A 296 -10.05 -12.04 5.88
CA MET A 296 -8.63 -12.01 6.25
C MET A 296 -8.34 -10.94 7.29
N ILE A 297 -8.83 -9.71 7.09
CA ILE A 297 -8.57 -8.61 8.04
C ILE A 297 -9.44 -8.74 9.30
N GLU A 298 -10.66 -9.25 9.21
CA GLU A 298 -11.48 -9.57 10.38
C GLU A 298 -10.78 -10.58 11.30
N ALA A 299 -10.13 -11.60 10.74
CA ALA A 299 -9.34 -12.55 11.54
C ALA A 299 -8.17 -11.87 12.27
N LEU A 300 -7.49 -10.92 11.64
CA LEU A 300 -6.39 -10.16 12.25
C LEU A 300 -6.90 -9.21 13.35
N LEU A 301 -8.04 -8.54 13.12
CA LEU A 301 -8.71 -7.71 14.13
C LEU A 301 -9.16 -8.52 15.35
N GLN A 302 -9.62 -9.76 15.14
CA GLN A 302 -10.00 -10.68 16.20
C GLN A 302 -8.79 -11.23 16.97
N ALA A 303 -7.64 -11.38 16.30
CA ALA A 303 -6.40 -11.81 16.93
C ALA A 303 -5.83 -10.74 17.90
N GLN A 304 -6.08 -9.46 17.64
CA GLN A 304 -5.66 -8.36 18.52
C GLN A 304 -6.81 -7.34 18.78
N THR A 305 -7.75 -7.71 19.64
CA THR A 305 -9.00 -6.96 19.84
C THR A 305 -8.83 -5.57 20.46
N ASP A 306 -7.73 -5.34 21.19
CA ASP A 306 -7.45 -4.04 21.82
C ASP A 306 -6.64 -3.08 20.94
N GLY A 307 -6.27 -3.50 19.72
CA GLY A 307 -5.57 -2.66 18.76
C GLY A 307 -6.41 -1.47 18.28
N ASN A 308 -5.80 -0.28 18.22
CA ASN A 308 -6.44 0.90 17.62
C ASN A 308 -6.04 1.01 16.14
N TRP A 309 -6.98 1.19 15.23
CA TRP A 309 -6.70 1.24 13.79
C TRP A 309 -7.08 2.62 13.24
N LEU A 310 -6.25 3.17 12.37
CA LEU A 310 -6.53 4.39 11.60
C LEU A 310 -6.31 4.11 10.12
N PHE A 311 -7.38 4.23 9.34
CA PHE A 311 -7.35 4.12 7.88
C PHE A 311 -7.47 5.51 7.26
N ILE A 312 -6.47 5.92 6.49
CA ILE A 312 -6.42 7.21 5.79
C ILE A 312 -6.59 6.92 4.30
N ASN A 313 -7.63 7.42 3.63
CA ASN A 313 -7.86 7.12 2.22
C ASN A 313 -8.47 8.30 1.47
N SER A 314 -8.06 8.46 0.21
CA SER A 314 -8.84 9.25 -0.75
C SER A 314 -10.09 8.49 -1.19
N LYS A 315 -11.22 9.18 -1.33
CA LYS A 315 -12.46 8.57 -1.84
C LYS A 315 -12.33 8.04 -3.27
N GLY A 316 -11.49 8.66 -4.09
CA GLY A 316 -11.28 8.30 -5.49
C GLY A 316 -9.85 7.87 -5.80
N ASP A 317 -9.10 7.33 -4.82
CA ASP A 317 -7.68 6.97 -4.92
C ASP A 317 -7.32 6.37 -6.30
N LEU A 318 -6.50 7.09 -7.06
CA LEU A 318 -6.18 6.72 -8.44
C LEU A 318 -5.38 5.41 -8.51
N THR A 319 -4.46 5.20 -7.58
CA THR A 319 -3.55 4.05 -7.58
C THR A 319 -4.29 2.78 -7.18
N GLN A 320 -5.14 2.84 -6.16
CA GLN A 320 -5.96 1.67 -5.79
C GLN A 320 -6.89 1.25 -6.93
N ARG A 321 -7.49 2.22 -7.64
CA ARG A 321 -8.31 1.95 -8.84
C ARG A 321 -7.50 1.39 -10.01
N TYR A 322 -6.24 1.83 -10.17
CA TYR A 322 -5.31 1.25 -11.14
C TYR A 322 -4.99 -0.22 -10.81
N PHE A 323 -4.69 -0.54 -9.55
CA PHE A 323 -4.39 -1.90 -9.14
C PHE A 323 -5.62 -2.82 -9.19
N TYR A 324 -6.82 -2.27 -8.94
CA TYR A 324 -8.07 -2.98 -9.23
C TYR A 324 -8.10 -3.43 -10.70
N ALA A 325 -7.83 -2.53 -11.64
CA ALA A 325 -7.81 -2.86 -13.08
C ALA A 325 -6.66 -3.82 -13.46
N LEU A 326 -5.49 -3.69 -12.82
CA LEU A 326 -4.38 -4.62 -13.00
C LEU A 326 -4.75 -6.06 -12.61
N VAL A 327 -5.52 -6.22 -11.54
CA VAL A 327 -5.99 -7.54 -11.09
C VAL A 327 -7.08 -8.08 -12.01
N ASP A 328 -8.04 -7.24 -12.41
CA ASP A 328 -9.19 -7.62 -13.25
C ASP A 328 -8.78 -7.95 -14.71
N GLU A 329 -7.95 -7.10 -15.31
CA GLU A 329 -7.63 -7.16 -16.74
C GLU A 329 -6.26 -7.81 -17.03
N GLY A 330 -5.45 -8.02 -15.99
CA GLY A 330 -4.04 -8.38 -16.13
C GLY A 330 -3.24 -7.31 -16.90
N ILE A 331 -2.04 -7.65 -17.36
CA ILE A 331 -1.22 -6.70 -18.13
C ILE A 331 -1.83 -6.34 -19.50
N LEU A 332 -2.76 -7.15 -20.03
CA LEU A 332 -3.39 -6.90 -21.32
C LEU A 332 -4.31 -5.66 -21.30
N GLY A 333 -4.76 -5.23 -20.13
CA GLY A 333 -5.49 -3.97 -19.94
C GLY A 333 -4.63 -2.72 -20.06
N TYR A 334 -3.29 -2.86 -20.03
CA TYR A 334 -2.39 -1.71 -20.08
C TYR A 334 -2.38 -1.03 -21.47
N PRO A 335 -2.48 0.31 -21.57
CA PRO A 335 -2.65 1.26 -20.47
C PRO A 335 -4.11 1.29 -19.97
N PHE A 336 -4.31 1.02 -18.68
CA PHE A 336 -5.64 0.94 -18.05
C PHE A 336 -6.37 2.27 -18.18
N SER A 337 -7.30 2.33 -19.14
CA SER A 337 -7.97 3.57 -19.54
C SER A 337 -9.40 3.67 -19.03
N ASP A 338 -9.97 2.56 -18.56
CA ASP A 338 -11.31 2.47 -18.00
C ASP A 338 -11.26 1.97 -16.56
N LEU A 339 -10.81 2.84 -15.66
CA LEU A 339 -10.76 2.53 -14.23
C LEU A 339 -12.17 2.53 -13.65
N ILE A 340 -12.44 1.59 -12.73
CA ILE A 340 -13.64 1.61 -11.87
C ILE A 340 -13.92 3.04 -11.37
N SER A 341 -15.17 3.50 -11.44
CA SER A 341 -15.49 4.89 -11.06
C SER A 341 -15.16 5.19 -9.59
N GLU A 342 -14.87 6.44 -9.26
CA GLU A 342 -14.62 6.88 -7.88
C GLU A 342 -15.80 6.56 -6.95
N GLU A 343 -17.04 6.69 -7.44
CA GLU A 343 -18.24 6.39 -6.67
C GLU A 343 -18.32 4.90 -6.29
N VAL A 344 -18.12 4.00 -7.26
CA VAL A 344 -18.16 2.56 -7.00
C VAL A 344 -16.97 2.12 -6.15
N PHE A 345 -15.77 2.65 -6.42
CA PHE A 345 -14.58 2.37 -5.61
C PHE A 345 -14.79 2.80 -4.15
N TYR A 346 -15.29 4.02 -3.93
CA TYR A 346 -15.58 4.52 -2.59
C TYR A 346 -16.63 3.66 -1.88
N ALA A 347 -17.71 3.27 -2.57
CA ALA A 347 -18.73 2.41 -2.00
C ALA A 347 -18.18 1.03 -1.57
N ASN A 348 -17.29 0.43 -2.37
CA ASN A 348 -16.63 -0.83 -2.03
C ASN A 348 -15.69 -0.66 -0.82
N MET A 349 -14.86 0.40 -0.81
CA MET A 349 -13.99 0.72 0.32
C MET A 349 -14.78 0.96 1.61
N SER A 350 -15.88 1.72 1.55
CA SER A 350 -16.75 1.95 2.71
C SER A 350 -17.37 0.66 3.21
N THR A 351 -17.82 -0.23 2.32
CA THR A 351 -18.37 -1.55 2.71
C THR A 351 -17.34 -2.39 3.48
N ILE A 352 -16.09 -2.39 3.03
CA ILE A 352 -14.99 -3.09 3.71
C ILE A 352 -14.75 -2.50 5.11
N LEU A 353 -14.60 -1.18 5.21
CA LEU A 353 -14.31 -0.50 6.49
C LEU A 353 -15.48 -0.56 7.47
N ASP A 354 -16.72 -0.55 6.98
CA ASP A 354 -17.92 -0.78 7.79
C ASP A 354 -17.93 -2.19 8.37
N ALA A 355 -17.56 -3.22 7.59
CA ALA A 355 -17.43 -4.59 8.08
C ALA A 355 -16.42 -4.68 9.23
N TYR A 356 -15.23 -4.07 9.06
CA TYR A 356 -14.22 -4.03 10.11
C TYR A 356 -14.73 -3.35 11.39
N GLN A 357 -15.49 -2.27 11.26
CA GLN A 357 -16.07 -1.56 12.41
C GLN A 357 -17.11 -2.39 13.17
N THR A 358 -17.71 -3.42 12.53
CA THR A 358 -18.58 -4.37 13.23
C THR A 358 -17.80 -5.31 14.16
N VAL A 359 -16.53 -5.57 13.84
CA VAL A 359 -15.63 -6.43 14.63
C VAL A 359 -14.93 -5.62 15.73
N SER A 360 -14.49 -4.39 15.44
CA SER A 360 -13.79 -3.54 16.41
C SER A 360 -14.32 -2.10 16.45
N SER A 361 -14.69 -1.64 17.64
CA SER A 361 -15.06 -0.25 17.90
C SER A 361 -13.88 0.72 17.97
N ARG A 362 -12.65 0.25 17.69
CA ARG A 362 -11.40 1.02 17.75
C ARG A 362 -10.85 1.41 16.38
N ILE A 363 -11.69 1.32 15.35
CA ILE A 363 -11.35 1.70 13.99
C ILE A 363 -11.75 3.14 13.74
N THR A 364 -10.79 3.96 13.36
CA THR A 364 -10.98 5.34 12.91
C THR A 364 -10.74 5.41 11.41
N THR A 365 -11.54 6.21 10.70
CA THR A 365 -11.41 6.40 9.26
C THR A 365 -11.22 7.89 8.97
N PHE A 366 -10.30 8.21 8.08
CA PHE A 366 -10.04 9.56 7.60
C PHE A 366 -10.17 9.57 6.08
N TYR A 367 -11.29 10.07 5.58
CA TYR A 367 -11.53 10.16 4.14
C TYR A 367 -11.17 11.54 3.61
N VAL A 368 -10.48 11.58 2.47
CA VAL A 368 -10.16 12.82 1.77
C VAL A 368 -10.84 12.82 0.41
N GLU A 369 -11.36 13.98 0.00
CA GLU A 369 -11.94 14.13 -1.34
C GLU A 369 -10.85 14.10 -2.44
N GLY A 370 -11.16 13.50 -3.58
CA GLY A 370 -10.28 13.43 -4.75
C GLY A 370 -9.52 12.10 -4.88
N THR A 371 -8.41 12.13 -5.60
CA THR A 371 -7.74 10.92 -6.13
C THR A 371 -6.30 10.74 -5.66
N LYS A 372 -5.86 11.50 -4.64
CA LYS A 372 -4.49 11.45 -4.13
C LYS A 372 -4.17 10.05 -3.60
N HIS A 373 -2.94 9.63 -3.74
CA HIS A 373 -2.43 8.41 -3.16
C HIS A 373 -1.27 8.75 -2.23
N VAL A 374 -1.29 8.21 -1.01
CA VAL A 374 -0.36 8.44 0.09
C VAL A 374 -0.39 9.86 0.63
N PHE A 375 -0.60 9.99 1.94
CA PHE A 375 -0.61 11.26 2.66
C PHE A 375 0.60 11.40 3.59
N LEU A 376 0.98 10.32 4.27
CA LEU A 376 2.00 10.31 5.33
C LEU A 376 3.43 10.54 4.81
N ALA A 377 3.67 10.39 3.50
CA ALA A 377 4.97 10.70 2.90
C ALA A 377 5.14 12.19 2.55
N ASP A 378 4.08 12.98 2.59
CA ASP A 378 4.14 14.40 2.24
C ASP A 378 4.69 15.24 3.40
N ALA A 379 5.52 16.24 3.12
CA ALA A 379 6.05 17.16 4.13
C ALA A 379 4.97 17.99 4.87
N ASN A 380 3.75 18.06 4.33
CA ASN A 380 2.61 18.75 4.92
C ASN A 380 1.47 17.79 5.32
N PHE A 381 1.79 16.51 5.58
CA PHE A 381 0.78 15.48 5.84
C PHE A 381 -0.22 15.86 6.93
N THR A 382 0.20 16.62 7.94
CA THR A 382 -0.63 17.12 9.05
C THR A 382 -1.79 18.01 8.60
N SER A 383 -1.65 18.65 7.44
CA SER A 383 -2.55 19.71 6.98
C SER A 383 -3.62 19.22 6.00
N TYR A 384 -3.64 17.92 5.66
CA TYR A 384 -4.71 17.36 4.85
C TYR A 384 -6.03 17.45 5.60
N GLU A 385 -7.07 17.90 4.92
CA GLU A 385 -8.42 18.05 5.47
C GLU A 385 -9.28 16.87 5.01
N SER A 386 -10.01 16.25 5.95
CA SER A 386 -10.97 15.20 5.63
C SER A 386 -12.23 15.77 4.97
N ASP A 387 -13.08 14.88 4.46
CA ASP A 387 -14.43 15.18 3.99
C ASP A 387 -15.37 15.70 5.11
N GLU A 388 -14.97 15.55 6.38
CA GLU A 388 -15.64 16.13 7.55
C GLU A 388 -15.02 17.45 8.03
N GLY A 389 -13.96 17.95 7.37
CA GLY A 389 -13.28 19.19 7.72
C GLY A 389 -12.28 19.06 8.90
N LEU A 390 -11.79 17.85 9.17
CA LEU A 390 -10.78 17.59 10.20
C LEU A 390 -9.39 17.56 9.61
N LEU A 391 -8.39 18.14 10.29
CA LEU A 391 -7.00 18.04 9.86
C LEU A 391 -6.39 16.70 10.26
N LEU A 392 -5.63 16.08 9.36
CA LEU A 392 -5.03 14.77 9.58
C LEU A 392 -4.11 14.76 10.80
N GLY A 393 -3.32 15.83 11.00
CA GLY A 393 -2.44 15.95 12.18
C GLY A 393 -3.23 15.98 13.50
N ASP A 394 -4.39 16.64 13.52
CA ASP A 394 -5.24 16.68 14.72
C ASP A 394 -5.86 15.31 15.00
N VAL A 395 -6.29 14.61 13.95
CA VAL A 395 -6.84 13.25 14.06
C VAL A 395 -5.78 12.26 14.55
N ILE A 396 -4.56 12.29 14.00
CA ILE A 396 -3.48 11.41 14.45
C ILE A 396 -3.12 11.71 15.91
N ASN A 397 -2.95 12.97 16.30
CA ASN A 397 -2.64 13.33 17.69
C ASN A 397 -3.71 12.84 18.68
N ALA A 398 -4.99 12.97 18.33
CA ALA A 398 -6.07 12.43 19.15
C ALA A 398 -6.09 10.90 19.16
N TRP A 399 -5.82 10.28 18.02
CA TRP A 399 -5.80 8.83 17.84
C TRP A 399 -4.69 8.15 18.66
N LEU A 400 -3.52 8.77 18.75
CA LEU A 400 -2.37 8.23 19.50
C LEU A 400 -2.65 8.04 20.99
N VAL A 401 -3.58 8.81 21.57
CA VAL A 401 -3.84 8.81 23.01
C VAL A 401 -5.20 8.19 23.39
N THR A 402 -6.08 7.95 22.42
CA THR A 402 -7.43 7.38 22.66
C THR A 402 -7.45 5.85 22.62
N ASN A 403 -8.41 5.24 23.31
CA ASN A 403 -8.66 3.79 23.29
C ASN A 403 -10.02 3.47 22.64
N SER A 404 -10.50 4.35 21.76
CA SER A 404 -11.78 4.22 21.05
C SER A 404 -11.74 4.96 19.71
N SER A 405 -12.60 4.54 18.77
CA SER A 405 -12.77 5.24 17.49
C SER A 405 -13.10 6.73 17.66
N LEU A 406 -12.52 7.57 16.80
CA LEU A 406 -12.83 9.01 16.74
C LEU A 406 -14.06 9.33 15.86
N ASN A 407 -14.55 8.37 15.07
CA ASN A 407 -15.69 8.54 14.15
C ASN A 407 -17.01 8.82 14.90
N SER A 408 -17.06 8.60 16.22
CA SER A 408 -18.27 8.72 17.05
C SER A 408 -18.66 10.17 17.41
N ASN A 409 -17.78 11.15 17.20
CA ASN A 409 -18.01 12.55 17.60
C ASN A 409 -18.60 13.45 16.48
N SER A 410 -18.81 12.95 15.25
CA SER A 410 -19.33 13.77 14.13
C SER A 410 -20.86 13.93 14.11
N SER A 411 -21.60 13.35 15.08
CA SER A 411 -23.06 13.50 15.18
C SER A 411 -23.55 14.70 16.02
N SER A 412 -22.67 15.51 16.62
CA SER A 412 -23.09 16.77 17.26
C SER A 412 -23.01 17.96 16.31
N LYS A 413 -24.06 18.14 15.51
CA LYS A 413 -24.34 19.39 14.80
C LYS A 413 -24.23 20.57 15.77
N PRO A 414 -23.47 21.65 15.48
CA PRO A 414 -23.43 22.82 16.35
C PRO A 414 -24.83 23.43 16.39
N THR A 415 -25.48 23.33 17.54
CA THR A 415 -26.78 23.97 17.76
C THR A 415 -26.52 25.46 17.81
N THR A 416 -26.84 26.16 16.74
CA THR A 416 -26.78 27.61 16.65
C THR A 416 -27.81 28.17 17.64
N GLN A 417 -27.37 28.52 18.85
CA GLN A 417 -28.18 29.34 19.75
C GLN A 417 -28.23 30.77 19.19
N ILE A 418 -29.34 31.08 18.52
CA ILE A 418 -29.76 32.46 18.29
C ILE A 418 -30.63 32.87 19.48
N PRO A 419 -30.31 33.95 20.22
CA PRO A 419 -31.14 34.40 21.32
C PRO A 419 -32.44 34.99 20.76
N SER A 420 -33.57 34.35 21.06
CA SER A 420 -34.89 34.80 20.64
C SER A 420 -35.39 35.90 21.57
N THR A 421 -35.53 37.09 21.01
CA THR A 421 -36.26 38.20 21.61
C THR A 421 -37.77 37.91 21.65
N THR A 422 -38.35 38.24 22.78
CA THR A 422 -39.76 38.12 23.17
C THR A 422 -40.69 38.85 22.20
N THR A 423 -41.70 38.19 21.64
CA THR A 423 -43.04 38.76 21.48
C THR A 423 -44.09 37.64 21.34
N ALA A 424 -45.16 37.74 22.13
CA ALA A 424 -46.30 36.84 22.14
C ALA A 424 -47.36 37.21 21.09
N ALA A 425 -48.02 36.21 20.48
CA ALA A 425 -49.48 36.19 20.23
C ALA A 425 -49.94 34.87 19.58
N SER A 426 -50.84 34.20 20.31
CA SER A 426 -51.91 33.24 20.01
C SER A 426 -52.33 32.91 18.56
N ILE A 427 -52.65 31.63 18.28
CA ILE A 427 -54.00 31.05 17.99
C ILE A 427 -53.87 29.65 17.31
N VAL A 428 -54.46 28.63 17.95
CA VAL A 428 -55.28 27.46 17.48
C VAL A 428 -55.24 27.12 15.96
N THR A 429 -55.05 25.88 15.48
CA THR A 429 -56.10 24.82 15.39
C THR A 429 -55.53 23.47 14.87
N THR A 430 -56.17 22.41 15.35
CA THR A 430 -56.16 20.96 15.05
C THR A 430 -56.28 20.55 13.57
N ALA A 431 -55.65 19.43 13.16
CA ALA A 431 -56.29 18.27 12.50
C ALA A 431 -55.30 17.20 11.97
N THR A 432 -55.46 15.97 12.41
CA THR A 432 -55.23 14.68 11.70
C THR A 432 -56.65 14.07 11.51
N PRO A 433 -56.92 12.96 10.78
CA PRO A 433 -56.05 12.03 10.05
C PRO A 433 -56.60 11.61 8.66
N SER A 434 -55.91 10.69 7.95
CA SER A 434 -56.50 9.39 7.56
C SER A 434 -55.59 8.52 6.68
N SER A 435 -55.58 7.25 7.05
CA SER A 435 -55.08 6.05 6.39
C SER A 435 -55.80 5.70 5.09
N THR A 436 -55.14 4.95 4.19
CA THR A 436 -55.80 3.79 3.55
C THR A 436 -54.80 2.75 3.05
N THR A 437 -55.01 1.54 3.52
CA THR A 437 -54.46 0.24 3.11
C THR A 437 -55.01 -0.18 1.74
N LYS A 438 -54.25 -0.95 0.95
CA LYS A 438 -54.81 -2.07 0.18
C LYS A 438 -53.76 -3.13 -0.16
N SER A 439 -54.20 -4.36 0.08
CA SER A 439 -53.54 -5.65 -0.07
C SER A 439 -53.82 -6.26 -1.45
N GLY A 440 -52.99 -7.21 -1.88
CA GLY A 440 -53.33 -8.25 -2.86
C GLY A 440 -52.08 -8.82 -3.53
N THR A 441 -51.47 -9.93 -3.12
CA THR A 441 -51.84 -11.37 -3.22
C THR A 441 -50.73 -12.09 -4.01
N GLN A 442 -50.18 -13.14 -3.41
CA GLN A 442 -49.21 -14.10 -3.95
C GLN A 442 -49.75 -14.89 -5.15
N THR A 443 -48.85 -15.34 -6.03
CA THR A 443 -48.92 -16.71 -6.57
C THR A 443 -47.53 -17.27 -6.84
N THR A 444 -47.31 -18.46 -6.30
CA THR A 444 -46.16 -19.34 -6.39
C THR A 444 -46.22 -20.22 -7.63
N THR A 445 -45.08 -20.58 -8.23
CA THR A 445 -44.80 -21.92 -8.80
C THR A 445 -43.33 -22.06 -9.20
N SER A 446 -42.70 -23.14 -8.72
CA SER A 446 -41.47 -23.81 -9.17
C SER A 446 -41.75 -25.32 -9.04
N PRO A 447 -40.90 -26.27 -9.47
CA PRO A 447 -39.91 -26.29 -10.55
C PRO A 447 -40.03 -27.59 -11.41
N SER A 448 -39.18 -27.77 -12.44
CA SER A 448 -38.92 -29.11 -12.99
C SER A 448 -37.51 -29.24 -13.57
N THR A 449 -36.82 -30.25 -13.06
CA THR A 449 -35.47 -30.75 -13.36
C THR A 449 -35.45 -31.69 -14.57
N THR A 450 -34.33 -31.76 -15.30
CA THR A 450 -33.84 -33.01 -15.93
C THR A 450 -32.33 -32.94 -16.23
N ASN A 451 -31.69 -34.09 -16.05
CA ASN A 451 -30.25 -34.36 -15.97
C ASN A 451 -29.55 -34.61 -17.33
N ALA A 452 -28.30 -34.10 -17.43
CA ALA A 452 -27.04 -34.81 -17.77
C ALA A 452 -26.83 -35.40 -19.20
N PRO A 453 -25.63 -35.97 -19.52
CA PRO A 453 -24.53 -35.26 -20.18
C PRO A 453 -23.99 -35.99 -21.44
N THR A 454 -23.07 -35.36 -22.19
CA THR A 454 -22.24 -36.06 -23.18
C THR A 454 -20.79 -35.58 -23.16
N SER A 455 -19.90 -36.56 -23.16
CA SER A 455 -18.45 -36.52 -23.02
C SER A 455 -17.72 -36.50 -24.37
N THR A 456 -16.38 -36.43 -24.27
CA THR A 456 -15.31 -36.84 -25.24
C THR A 456 -15.10 -35.93 -26.46
N SER A 457 -13.88 -35.59 -26.91
CA SER A 457 -12.54 -36.18 -26.72
C SER A 457 -11.46 -35.24 -27.32
N ALA A 458 -10.23 -35.35 -26.81
CA ALA A 458 -9.00 -34.81 -27.36
C ALA A 458 -8.52 -35.57 -28.62
N SER A 459 -7.72 -34.91 -29.49
CA SER A 459 -6.37 -35.33 -29.91
C SER A 459 -5.90 -34.70 -31.24
N ASP A 460 -4.63 -34.28 -31.24
CA ASP A 460 -3.61 -34.46 -32.31
C ASP A 460 -3.37 -33.46 -33.46
N THR A 461 -2.21 -32.78 -33.32
CA THR A 461 -1.06 -32.63 -34.24
C THR A 461 -1.26 -32.26 -35.72
N SER A 462 -0.58 -31.20 -36.17
CA SER A 462 0.58 -31.27 -37.09
C SER A 462 0.89 -29.92 -37.76
N SER A 463 2.18 -29.54 -37.74
CA SER A 463 2.78 -28.52 -38.63
C SER A 463 2.95 -29.06 -40.06
N PRO A 464 3.16 -28.19 -41.06
CA PRO A 464 4.52 -28.07 -41.58
C PRO A 464 4.96 -26.65 -42.00
N SER A 465 6.28 -26.53 -42.11
CA SER A 465 7.13 -25.43 -42.57
C SER A 465 6.92 -24.96 -44.02
N SER A 466 7.15 -23.67 -44.30
CA SER A 466 8.07 -23.20 -45.36
C SER A 466 8.12 -21.67 -45.48
N THR A 467 9.32 -21.10 -45.37
CA THR A 467 9.72 -19.73 -45.80
C THR A 467 9.92 -19.68 -47.33
N PRO A 468 9.89 -18.50 -48.01
CA PRO A 468 11.17 -17.80 -48.25
C PRO A 468 11.12 -16.24 -48.37
N SER A 469 12.23 -15.62 -47.92
CA SER A 469 12.99 -14.45 -48.48
C SER A 469 12.35 -13.09 -48.82
N THR A 470 12.76 -12.08 -48.01
CA THR A 470 13.35 -10.73 -48.32
C THR A 470 12.77 -9.79 -49.38
N THR A 471 12.44 -8.55 -48.95
CA THR A 471 12.82 -7.26 -49.59
C THR A 471 12.69 -6.08 -48.61
N SER A 472 13.50 -5.04 -48.86
CA SER A 472 13.86 -3.93 -47.96
C SER A 472 13.24 -2.57 -48.32
N GLY A 473 12.71 -1.85 -47.32
CA GLY A 473 12.72 -0.38 -47.10
C GLY A 473 11.72 0.54 -47.84
N PRO A 474 11.50 1.82 -47.43
CA PRO A 474 11.91 2.50 -46.19
C PRO A 474 10.76 3.15 -45.37
N SER A 475 11.17 3.65 -44.22
CA SER A 475 10.52 4.41 -43.12
C SER A 475 9.59 5.58 -43.45
N SER A 476 8.58 5.78 -42.59
CA SER A 476 8.15 7.09 -42.09
C SER A 476 7.48 6.97 -40.71
N THR A 477 8.09 7.61 -39.73
CA THR A 477 7.76 7.69 -38.30
C THR A 477 6.57 8.62 -38.01
N PRO A 478 5.80 8.37 -36.95
CA PRO A 478 5.25 9.45 -36.12
C PRO A 478 5.91 9.46 -34.74
N SER A 479 6.15 10.68 -34.25
CA SER A 479 6.76 11.00 -32.96
C SER A 479 6.00 10.39 -31.76
N PRO A 480 6.70 10.02 -30.67
CA PRO A 480 6.06 9.60 -29.44
C PRO A 480 5.54 10.82 -28.67
N THR A 481 4.27 10.76 -28.30
CA THR A 481 3.64 11.61 -27.29
C THR A 481 4.20 11.20 -25.93
N THR A 482 4.84 12.12 -25.22
CA THR A 482 5.35 11.94 -23.86
C THR A 482 4.21 11.67 -22.88
N THR A 483 4.09 10.43 -22.42
CA THR A 483 3.37 10.05 -21.19
C THR A 483 4.29 10.29 -19.99
N ALA A 484 3.74 10.85 -18.91
CA ALA A 484 4.47 11.09 -17.67
C ALA A 484 4.88 9.75 -17.01
N PRO A 485 6.09 9.64 -16.42
CA PRO A 485 6.48 8.46 -15.65
C PRO A 485 5.68 8.36 -14.34
N LEU A 486 5.24 7.16 -14.00
CA LEU A 486 4.57 6.77 -12.76
C LEU A 486 5.57 6.00 -11.89
N ALA A 487 6.51 6.73 -11.33
CA ALA A 487 7.25 6.32 -10.15
C ALA A 487 7.21 7.53 -9.21
N CYS A 488 6.59 7.37 -8.05
CA CYS A 488 6.64 8.36 -6.98
C CYS A 488 8.07 8.48 -6.45
#